data_AF-A0A7V2LK89-F1
#
_entry.id   AF-A0A7V2LK89-F1
#
_cell.length_a   1.000
_cell.length_b   1.000
_cell.length_c   1.000
_cell.angle_alpha   90.00
_cell.angle_beta   90.00
_cell.angle_gamma   90.00
#
_symmetry.space_group_name_H-M   'P 1'
#
loop_
_entity.id
_entity.type
_entity.pdbx_description
1 polymer ?
#
loop_
_entity_poly.entity_id
_entity_poly.type
_entity_poly.pdbx_seq_one_letter_code
_entity_poly.pdbx_strand_id
1 'polypeptide(L)'
;IGLLFLFFSLDFVGGRLGFVPATVAAPWHLSLLALPFLAVAAGSALRLIPGLRETPLWASLLIIAILSAGPGLAPDFQTYDIPASPAAIFGDNQVMLLKLEPEGALQPGATIVLDADWLSTQPIDFDYNIFIHVVDDAGATVAQLDTQPQAGARPMTSWLPGEIISDRYELAIPPDAAPDLKLRLGLYNWQTGERLAAGEDDALELHNTD
;
A
#
# COMPACT_ATOMS: atom_id res chain seq x y z
N ILE A 1 1.82 23.98 7.84
CA ILE A 1 1.46 23.59 9.24
C ILE A 1 0.15 22.84 9.15
N GLY A 2 0.21 21.53 8.87
CA GLY A 2 -0.96 20.66 8.75
C GLY A 2 -0.67 19.41 9.55
N LEU A 3 -1.34 19.24 10.69
CA LEU A 3 -1.18 18.08 11.56
C LEU A 3 -2.10 16.98 11.03
N LEU A 4 -1.53 15.92 10.43
CA LEU A 4 -2.28 14.75 10.00
C LEU A 4 -2.51 13.85 11.24
N PHE A 5 -3.77 13.77 11.70
CA PHE A 5 -4.18 12.83 12.75
C PHE A 5 -4.52 11.49 12.12
N LEU A 6 -3.83 10.42 12.52
CA LEU A 6 -4.20 9.04 12.23
C LEU A 6 -5.55 8.73 12.92
N PHE A 7 -6.60 8.54 12.12
CA PHE A 7 -7.91 8.08 12.57
C PHE A 7 -7.92 6.55 12.65
N PHE A 8 -7.88 5.99 13.85
CA PHE A 8 -8.41 4.65 14.08
C PHE A 8 -9.94 4.73 14.08
N SER A 9 -10.58 4.29 12.99
CA SER A 9 -12.03 4.12 12.94
C SER A 9 -12.37 2.77 13.59
N LEU A 10 -12.95 2.81 14.79
CA LEU A 10 -13.66 1.68 15.37
C LEU A 10 -15.13 1.83 14.96
N ASP A 11 -15.52 1.16 13.88
CA ASP A 11 -16.91 1.12 13.44
C ASP A 11 -17.76 0.34 14.45
N PHE A 12 -18.51 1.08 15.26
CA PHE A 12 -19.50 0.51 16.16
C PHE A 12 -20.80 0.27 15.39
N VAL A 13 -20.99 -0.95 14.90
CA VAL A 13 -22.26 -1.38 14.32
C VAL A 13 -23.29 -1.59 15.44
N GLY A 14 -24.34 -0.77 15.44
CA GLY A 14 -25.64 -1.14 16.00
C GLY A 14 -26.16 -0.28 17.15
N GLY A 15 -27.20 0.51 16.87
CA GLY A 15 -28.17 1.00 17.88
C GLY A 15 -28.19 2.52 18.07
N ARG A 16 -29.05 3.22 17.32
CA ARG A 16 -29.42 4.61 17.61
C ARG A 16 -30.13 4.69 18.97
N LEU A 17 -29.40 5.05 20.02
CA LEU A 17 -30.00 5.52 21.27
C LEU A 17 -30.34 7.02 21.11
N GLY A 18 -31.63 7.31 21.04
CA GLY A 18 -32.20 8.63 20.70
C GLY A 18 -32.08 9.71 21.77
N PHE A 19 -30.94 9.83 22.48
CA PHE A 19 -30.76 10.84 23.52
C PHE A 19 -29.36 11.46 23.61
N VAL A 20 -28.58 11.45 22.52
CA VAL A 20 -27.27 12.13 22.48
C VAL A 20 -27.35 13.34 21.53
N PRO A 21 -27.16 14.59 22.00
CA PRO A 21 -27.05 15.76 21.13
C PRO A 21 -25.85 15.60 20.19
N ALA A 22 -25.95 16.13 18.97
CA ALA A 22 -24.94 16.02 17.89
C ALA A 22 -23.58 16.69 18.18
N THR A 23 -23.26 17.03 19.43
CA THR A 23 -22.04 17.75 19.84
C THR A 23 -20.91 16.83 20.31
N VAL A 24 -21.07 15.50 20.25
CA VAL A 24 -20.00 14.53 20.50
C VAL A 24 -19.62 13.84 19.18
N ALA A 25 -19.15 14.63 18.21
CA ALA A 25 -18.82 14.14 16.87
C ALA A 25 -17.43 13.49 16.76
N ALA A 26 -16.66 13.43 17.86
CA ALA A 26 -15.34 12.82 17.83
C ALA A 26 -15.02 12.04 19.12
N PRO A 27 -14.47 10.81 19.01
CA PRO A 27 -14.23 9.92 20.15
C PRO A 27 -13.26 10.48 21.20
N TRP A 28 -12.41 11.46 20.83
CA TRP A 28 -11.46 12.10 21.74
C TRP A 28 -12.10 13.07 22.75
N HIS A 29 -13.37 13.48 22.58
CA HIS A 29 -14.06 14.34 23.56
C HIS A 29 -14.25 13.64 24.91
N LEU A 30 -14.33 12.31 24.96
CA LEU A 30 -14.37 11.56 26.22
C LEU A 30 -13.05 11.69 27.00
N SER A 31 -11.93 11.86 26.31
CA SER A 31 -10.63 12.09 26.95
C SER A 31 -10.61 13.42 27.72
N LEU A 32 -11.32 14.46 27.25
CA LEU A 32 -11.42 15.74 27.96
C LEU A 32 -12.13 15.61 29.32
N LEU A 33 -13.09 14.68 29.45
CA LEU A 33 -13.75 14.38 30.72
C LEU A 33 -12.85 13.60 31.68
N ALA A 34 -11.90 12.82 31.16
CA ALA A 34 -10.93 12.06 31.95
C ALA A 34 -9.76 12.93 32.46
N LEU A 35 -9.44 14.04 31.77
CA LEU A 35 -8.34 14.95 32.14
C LEU A 35 -8.35 15.43 33.60
N PRO A 36 -9.46 15.92 34.18
CA PRO A 36 -9.45 16.36 35.59
C PRO A 36 -9.15 15.20 36.56
N PHE A 37 -9.63 13.99 36.27
CA PHE A 37 -9.36 12.81 37.08
C PHE A 37 -7.90 12.34 36.95
N LEU A 38 -7.35 12.39 35.74
CA LEU A 38 -5.94 12.11 35.49
C LEU A 38 -5.03 13.14 36.17
N ALA A 39 -5.40 14.43 36.19
CA ALA A 39 -4.65 15.47 36.87
C ALA A 39 -4.65 15.27 38.41
N VAL A 40 -5.80 14.93 38.99
CA VAL A 40 -5.91 14.59 40.42
C VAL A 40 -5.13 13.32 40.74
N ALA A 41 -5.25 12.28 39.91
CA ALA A 41 -4.51 11.02 40.07
C ALA A 41 -2.99 11.26 40.00
N ALA A 42 -2.51 12.01 39.02
CA ALA A 42 -1.10 12.37 38.87
C ALA A 42 -0.57 13.20 40.06
N GLY A 43 -1.33 14.21 40.51
CA GLY A 43 -0.98 14.98 41.69
C GLY A 43 -0.98 14.16 42.98
N SER A 44 -1.90 13.19 43.10
CA SER A 44 -1.98 12.28 44.25
C SER A 44 -0.85 11.24 44.25
N ALA A 45 -0.45 10.73 43.08
CA ALA A 45 0.67 9.81 42.92
C ALA A 45 2.00 10.46 43.35
N LEU A 46 2.19 11.73 43.01
CA LEU A 46 3.33 12.53 43.48
C LEU A 46 3.35 12.72 45.00
N ARG A 47 2.20 12.59 45.67
CA ARG A 47 2.08 12.69 47.12
C ARG A 47 2.29 11.37 47.84
N LEU A 48 1.85 10.26 47.25
CA LEU A 48 1.85 8.94 47.85
C LEU A 48 3.12 8.14 47.58
N ILE A 49 3.85 8.45 46.49
CA ILE A 49 5.07 7.73 46.10
C ILE A 49 6.25 8.72 46.20
N PRO A 50 7.01 8.71 47.31
CA PRO A 50 8.08 9.70 47.55
C PRO A 50 9.15 9.73 46.45
N GLY A 51 9.42 8.57 45.83
CA GLY A 51 10.37 8.45 44.72
C GLY A 51 10.01 9.30 43.51
N LEU A 52 8.71 9.51 43.21
CA LEU A 52 8.26 10.34 42.08
C LEU A 52 8.54 11.85 42.24
N ARG A 53 8.96 12.28 43.44
CA ARG A 53 9.40 13.66 43.70
C ARG A 53 10.87 13.88 43.40
N GLU A 54 11.62 12.82 43.15
CA GLU A 54 13.04 12.93 42.83
C GLU A 54 13.19 13.57 41.45
N THR A 55 13.94 14.69 41.40
CA THR A 55 14.33 15.38 40.18
C THR A 55 14.88 14.47 39.07
N PRO A 56 15.62 13.37 39.32
CA PRO A 56 16.06 12.45 38.26
C PRO A 56 14.92 11.74 37.52
N LEU A 57 13.77 11.46 38.15
CA LEU A 57 12.65 10.81 37.45
C LEU A 57 11.96 11.77 36.48
N TRP A 58 11.77 13.02 36.87
CA TRP A 58 11.25 14.06 35.98
C TRP A 58 12.19 14.32 34.80
N ALA A 59 13.50 14.36 35.06
CA ALA A 59 14.50 14.45 34.00
C ALA A 59 14.42 13.24 33.05
N SER A 60 14.26 12.03 33.58
CA SER A 60 14.14 10.81 32.77
C SER A 60 12.88 10.80 31.89
N LEU A 61 11.73 11.21 32.44
CA LEU A 61 10.48 11.29 31.67
C LEU A 61 10.55 12.36 30.57
N LEU A 62 11.16 13.52 30.86
CA LEU A 62 11.37 14.55 29.85
C LEU A 62 12.35 14.09 28.77
N ILE A 63 13.43 13.39 29.13
CA ILE A 63 14.37 12.82 28.17
C ILE A 63 13.67 11.78 27.28
N ILE A 64 12.87 10.88 27.86
CA ILE A 64 12.10 9.90 27.08
C ILE A 64 11.11 10.61 26.14
N ALA A 65 10.38 11.62 26.63
CA ALA A 65 9.46 12.40 25.82
C ALA A 65 10.17 13.10 24.65
N ILE A 66 11.32 13.74 24.91
CA ILE A 66 12.13 14.41 23.89
C ILE A 66 12.70 13.40 22.88
N LEU A 67 13.22 12.27 23.34
CA LEU A 67 13.71 11.19 22.47
C LEU A 67 12.57 10.58 21.62
N SER A 68 11.36 10.46 22.18
CA SER A 68 10.16 10.00 21.47
C SER A 68 9.51 11.05 20.57
N ALA A 69 9.95 12.30 20.66
CA ALA A 69 9.55 13.39 19.77
C ALA A 69 10.66 13.75 18.77
N GLY A 70 11.71 12.90 18.69
CA GLY A 70 12.85 13.12 17.81
C GLY A 70 12.44 13.13 16.33
N PRO A 71 13.19 13.87 15.49
CA PRO A 71 12.87 14.08 14.07
C PRO A 71 12.81 12.78 13.24
N GLY A 72 13.26 11.64 13.75
CA GLY A 72 13.18 10.34 13.09
C GLY A 72 11.82 9.63 13.21
N LEU A 73 10.84 10.22 13.90
CA LEU A 73 9.47 9.70 14.02
C LEU A 73 8.45 10.50 13.20
N ALA A 74 8.90 11.54 12.48
CA ALA A 74 8.08 12.13 11.45
C ALA A 74 7.90 11.07 10.35
N PRO A 75 6.67 10.63 10.05
CA PRO A 75 6.44 9.77 8.90
C PRO A 75 7.04 10.43 7.66
N ASP A 76 7.93 9.71 6.98
CA ASP A 76 8.47 10.13 5.70
C ASP A 76 7.37 9.98 4.66
N PHE A 77 6.62 11.05 4.44
CA PHE A 77 5.60 11.07 3.42
C PHE A 77 6.27 11.24 2.06
N GLN A 78 6.47 10.12 1.38
CA GLN A 78 6.77 10.12 -0.05
C GLN A 78 5.60 10.81 -0.77
N THR A 79 5.89 11.94 -1.42
CA THR A 79 4.89 12.58 -2.28
C THR A 79 4.87 11.81 -3.58
N TYR A 80 3.95 10.85 -3.70
CA TYR A 80 3.75 10.10 -4.93
C TYR A 80 2.90 10.92 -5.89
N ASP A 81 3.41 11.18 -7.10
CA ASP A 81 2.67 11.87 -8.15
C ASP A 81 1.74 10.85 -8.84
N ILE A 82 0.47 10.83 -8.40
CA ILE A 82 -0.52 9.88 -8.94
C ILE A 82 -0.90 10.35 -10.35
N PRO A 83 -0.72 9.51 -11.39
CA PRO A 83 -1.13 9.89 -12.74
C PRO A 83 -2.65 10.12 -12.82
N ALA A 84 -3.08 10.98 -13.74
CA ALA A 84 -4.49 11.34 -13.89
C ALA A 84 -5.40 10.15 -14.24
N SER A 85 -4.82 9.10 -14.84
CA SER A 85 -5.49 7.84 -15.15
C SER A 85 -4.55 6.67 -14.86
N PRO A 86 -5.04 5.57 -14.25
CA PRO A 86 -4.24 4.37 -14.08
C PRO A 86 -3.94 3.73 -15.45
N ALA A 87 -2.82 3.01 -15.55
CA ALA A 87 -2.46 2.22 -16.72
C ALA A 87 -3.43 1.05 -16.93
N ALA A 88 -3.86 0.39 -15.85
CA ALA A 88 -4.87 -0.67 -15.90
C ALA A 88 -5.63 -0.80 -14.57
N ILE A 89 -6.84 -1.35 -14.63
CA ILE A 89 -7.68 -1.65 -13.47
C ILE A 89 -8.07 -3.12 -13.55
N PHE A 90 -7.80 -3.89 -12.49
CA PHE A 90 -8.00 -5.33 -12.44
C PHE A 90 -9.16 -5.75 -11.53
N GLY A 91 -9.93 -6.76 -11.99
CA GLY A 91 -11.06 -7.33 -11.27
C GLY A 91 -12.18 -6.32 -11.06
N ASP A 92 -12.80 -6.35 -9.88
CA ASP A 92 -13.85 -5.40 -9.47
C ASP A 92 -13.25 -4.09 -8.93
N ASN A 93 -12.28 -3.53 -9.67
CA ASN A 93 -11.53 -2.32 -9.33
C ASN A 93 -10.66 -2.42 -8.06
N GLN A 94 -10.36 -3.63 -7.58
CA GLN A 94 -9.67 -3.88 -6.32
C GLN A 94 -8.15 -3.63 -6.38
N VAL A 95 -7.56 -3.82 -7.56
CA VAL A 95 -6.14 -3.58 -7.84
C VAL A 95 -6.03 -2.68 -9.06
N MET A 96 -5.25 -1.62 -8.94
CA MET A 96 -4.95 -0.71 -10.05
C MET A 96 -3.46 -0.74 -10.30
N LEU A 97 -3.08 -0.81 -11.58
CA LEU A 97 -1.72 -0.52 -12.01
C LEU A 97 -1.68 0.97 -12.34
N LEU A 98 -1.06 1.75 -11.47
CA LEU A 98 -0.95 3.19 -11.66
C LEU A 98 0.00 3.50 -12.80
N LYS A 99 1.12 2.80 -12.83
CA LYS A 99 2.24 3.07 -13.71
C LYS A 99 2.92 1.78 -14.12
N LEU A 100 3.33 1.70 -15.38
CA LEU A 100 4.17 0.64 -15.92
C LEU A 100 5.17 1.29 -16.89
N GLU A 101 6.43 1.36 -16.48
CA GLU A 101 7.50 1.92 -17.29
C GLU A 101 8.46 0.83 -17.74
N PRO A 102 8.50 0.52 -19.06
CA PRO A 102 9.53 -0.33 -19.61
C PRO A 102 10.85 0.41 -19.80
N GLU A 103 11.92 -0.18 -19.31
CA GLU A 103 13.31 0.19 -19.58
C GLU A 103 13.94 -0.89 -20.49
N GLY A 104 14.36 -0.47 -21.68
CA GLY A 104 14.86 -1.36 -22.73
C GLY A 104 13.85 -1.59 -23.86
N ALA A 105 14.30 -2.20 -24.94
CA ALA A 105 13.48 -2.47 -26.11
C ALA A 105 12.93 -3.90 -26.09
N LEU A 106 11.69 -4.08 -26.56
CA LEU A 106 11.10 -5.41 -26.82
C LEU A 106 11.71 -6.00 -28.09
N GLN A 107 12.95 -6.48 -28.00
CA GLN A 107 13.70 -7.02 -29.13
C GLN A 107 14.35 -8.36 -28.80
N PRO A 108 14.56 -9.23 -29.79
CA PRO A 108 15.26 -10.50 -29.59
C PRO A 108 16.65 -10.30 -28.97
N GLY A 109 16.94 -11.05 -27.90
CA GLY A 109 18.23 -11.02 -27.20
C GLY A 109 18.39 -9.87 -26.21
N ALA A 110 17.41 -8.98 -26.08
CA ALA A 110 17.40 -7.94 -25.06
C ALA A 110 16.87 -8.47 -23.72
N THR A 111 17.15 -7.71 -22.65
CA THR A 111 16.46 -7.86 -21.36
C THR A 111 15.65 -6.60 -21.15
N ILE A 112 14.34 -6.75 -20.92
CA ILE A 112 13.45 -5.66 -20.56
C ILE A 112 13.31 -5.62 -19.05
N VAL A 113 13.37 -4.40 -18.51
CA VAL A 113 13.08 -4.14 -17.09
C VAL A 113 11.78 -3.37 -17.00
N LEU A 114 10.91 -3.75 -16.08
CA LEU A 114 9.59 -3.15 -15.90
C LEU A 114 9.49 -2.63 -14.47
N ASP A 115 9.39 -1.32 -14.32
CA ASP A 115 9.05 -0.71 -13.04
C ASP A 115 7.52 -0.50 -13.00
N ALA A 116 6.86 -1.11 -12.02
CA ALA A 116 5.41 -1.11 -11.88
C ALA A 116 5.00 -0.56 -10.51
N ASP A 117 4.02 0.34 -10.50
CA ASP A 117 3.41 0.83 -9.27
C ASP A 117 1.96 0.38 -9.19
N TRP A 118 1.68 -0.39 -8.14
CA TRP A 118 0.37 -0.98 -7.87
C TRP A 118 -0.33 -0.23 -6.75
N LEU A 119 -1.64 -0.09 -6.84
CA LEU A 119 -2.50 0.49 -5.82
C LEU A 119 -3.63 -0.48 -5.46
N SER A 120 -3.77 -0.77 -4.17
CA SER A 120 -4.98 -1.41 -3.65
C SER A 120 -6.04 -0.34 -3.36
N THR A 121 -7.27 -0.53 -3.83
CA THR A 121 -8.40 0.36 -3.52
C THR A 121 -9.26 -0.15 -2.37
N GLN A 122 -9.21 -1.46 -2.12
CA GLN A 122 -9.96 -2.17 -1.09
C GLN A 122 -9.21 -3.43 -0.64
N PRO A 123 -9.55 -4.02 0.52
CA PRO A 123 -8.90 -5.25 0.98
C PRO A 123 -9.01 -6.35 -0.07
N ILE A 124 -7.90 -7.03 -0.33
CA ILE A 124 -7.80 -8.12 -1.30
C ILE A 124 -7.81 -9.44 -0.52
N ASP A 125 -8.67 -10.37 -0.91
CA ASP A 125 -8.90 -11.63 -0.21
C ASP A 125 -8.10 -12.81 -0.78
N PHE A 126 -7.34 -12.58 -1.86
CA PHE A 126 -6.56 -13.60 -2.54
C PHE A 126 -5.18 -13.10 -2.99
N ASP A 127 -4.19 -13.98 -2.89
CA ASP A 127 -2.82 -13.71 -3.35
C ASP A 127 -2.67 -14.04 -4.83
N TYR A 128 -3.10 -13.11 -5.69
CA TYR A 128 -2.97 -13.25 -7.13
C TYR A 128 -1.50 -13.24 -7.56
N ASN A 129 -1.19 -14.04 -8.58
CA ASN A 129 0.08 -13.95 -9.27
C ASN A 129 -0.02 -12.91 -10.39
N ILE A 130 1.08 -12.20 -10.61
CA ILE A 130 1.30 -11.35 -11.77
C ILE A 130 1.91 -12.23 -12.85
N PHE A 131 1.34 -12.17 -14.05
CA PHE A 131 1.97 -12.73 -15.24
C PHE A 131 2.46 -11.60 -16.13
N ILE A 132 3.66 -11.78 -16.68
CA ILE A 132 4.29 -10.88 -17.63
C ILE A 132 4.77 -11.73 -18.79
N HIS A 133 4.09 -11.63 -19.92
CA HIS A 133 4.38 -12.42 -21.10
C HIS A 133 4.85 -11.51 -22.23
N VAL A 134 5.90 -11.93 -22.93
CA VAL A 134 6.23 -11.40 -24.24
C VAL A 134 5.69 -12.40 -25.26
N VAL A 135 4.84 -11.92 -26.15
CA VAL A 135 4.20 -12.72 -27.20
C VAL A 135 4.61 -12.22 -28.57
N ASP A 136 4.73 -13.13 -29.53
CA ASP A 136 4.92 -12.78 -30.93
C ASP A 136 3.59 -12.42 -31.62
N ASP A 137 3.68 -12.01 -32.89
CA ASP A 137 2.52 -11.68 -33.70
C ASP A 137 1.57 -12.85 -33.99
N ALA A 138 2.03 -14.09 -33.84
CA ALA A 138 1.20 -15.29 -33.91
C ALA A 138 0.50 -15.61 -32.56
N GLY A 139 0.79 -14.83 -31.51
CA GLY A 139 0.26 -15.03 -30.16
C GLY A 139 1.01 -16.09 -29.36
N ALA A 140 2.16 -16.57 -29.83
CA ALA A 140 2.98 -17.52 -29.09
C ALA A 140 3.82 -16.78 -28.03
N THR A 141 3.79 -17.29 -26.80
CA THR A 141 4.64 -16.78 -25.71
C THR A 141 6.11 -17.12 -25.98
N VAL A 142 6.95 -16.09 -26.15
CA VAL A 142 8.39 -16.24 -26.37
C VAL A 142 9.20 -16.08 -25.09
N ALA A 143 8.70 -15.29 -24.13
CA ALA A 143 9.28 -15.14 -22.81
C ALA A 143 8.15 -14.92 -21.80
N GLN A 144 8.32 -15.40 -20.57
CA GLN A 144 7.33 -15.22 -19.52
C GLN A 144 7.97 -15.13 -18.14
N LEU A 145 7.30 -14.38 -17.26
CA LEU A 145 7.58 -14.33 -15.84
C LEU A 145 6.25 -14.38 -15.08
N ASP A 146 6.14 -15.35 -14.17
CA ASP A 146 5.03 -15.50 -13.24
C ASP A 146 5.56 -15.33 -11.83
N THR A 147 5.06 -14.33 -11.10
CA THR A 147 5.52 -14.06 -9.73
C THR A 147 4.43 -13.47 -8.87
N GLN A 148 4.54 -13.67 -7.56
CA GLN A 148 3.83 -12.83 -6.60
C GLN A 148 4.52 -11.46 -6.48
N PRO A 149 3.81 -10.42 -6.03
CA PRO A 149 4.41 -9.10 -5.88
C PRO A 149 5.62 -9.11 -4.94
N GLN A 150 6.67 -8.39 -5.34
CA GLN A 150 7.99 -8.36 -4.70
C GLN A 150 8.55 -9.76 -4.43
N ALA A 151 8.43 -10.66 -5.42
CA ALA A 151 8.83 -12.07 -5.32
C ALA A 151 8.23 -12.81 -4.10
N GLY A 152 6.99 -12.45 -3.72
CA GLY A 152 6.27 -13.04 -2.59
C GLY A 152 6.53 -12.37 -1.24
N ALA A 153 7.35 -11.32 -1.17
CA ALA A 153 7.57 -10.57 0.07
C ALA A 153 6.35 -9.71 0.45
N ARG A 154 5.55 -9.28 -0.53
CA ARG A 154 4.34 -8.47 -0.34
C ARG A 154 3.15 -9.12 -1.05
N PRO A 155 2.65 -10.27 -0.56
CA PRO A 155 1.46 -10.90 -1.12
C PRO A 155 0.26 -9.94 -1.06
N MET A 156 -0.65 -10.00 -2.05
CA MET A 156 -1.71 -8.99 -2.19
C MET A 156 -2.68 -8.92 -1.00
N THR A 157 -2.91 -10.03 -0.30
CA THR A 157 -3.69 -10.03 0.95
C THR A 157 -3.07 -9.21 2.08
N SER A 158 -1.78 -8.88 1.98
CA SER A 158 -1.07 -8.03 2.94
C SER A 158 -1.12 -6.53 2.62
N TRP A 159 -1.76 -6.15 1.52
CA TRP A 159 -1.86 -4.76 1.07
C TRP A 159 -3.00 -4.06 1.80
N LEU A 160 -2.76 -2.82 2.21
CA LEU A 160 -3.79 -1.96 2.80
C LEU A 160 -4.50 -1.15 1.71
N PRO A 161 -5.80 -0.83 1.87
CA PRO A 161 -6.48 0.10 0.97
C PRO A 161 -5.78 1.46 0.93
N GLY A 162 -5.52 1.96 -0.27
CA GLY A 162 -4.75 3.18 -0.52
C GLY A 162 -3.23 2.99 -0.54
N GLU A 163 -2.73 1.78 -0.27
CA GLU A 163 -1.31 1.49 -0.30
C GLU A 163 -0.78 1.36 -1.72
N ILE A 164 0.36 2.01 -1.98
CA ILE A 164 1.11 1.91 -3.22
C ILE A 164 2.28 0.94 -3.03
N ILE A 165 2.37 -0.06 -3.89
CA ILE A 165 3.43 -1.06 -3.90
C ILE A 165 4.20 -0.94 -5.21
N SER A 166 5.45 -0.48 -5.11
CA SER A 166 6.38 -0.49 -6.24
C SER A 166 7.05 -1.85 -6.38
N ASP A 167 7.20 -2.31 -7.61
CA ASP A 167 7.83 -3.59 -7.94
C ASP A 167 8.63 -3.48 -9.22
N ARG A 168 9.68 -4.31 -9.34
CA ARG A 168 10.60 -4.30 -10.47
C ARG A 168 10.75 -5.70 -11.02
N TYR A 169 10.48 -5.85 -12.31
CA TYR A 169 10.55 -7.14 -13.00
C TYR A 169 11.61 -7.10 -14.09
N GLU A 170 12.36 -8.19 -14.23
CA GLU A 170 13.35 -8.37 -15.29
C GLU A 170 12.98 -9.58 -16.12
N LEU A 171 12.92 -9.41 -17.45
CA LEU A 171 12.54 -10.46 -18.38
C LEU A 171 13.51 -10.51 -19.56
N ALA A 172 14.20 -11.63 -19.71
CA ALA A 172 15.11 -11.86 -20.82
C ALA A 172 14.36 -12.40 -22.04
N ILE A 173 14.53 -11.76 -23.19
CA ILE A 173 13.92 -12.14 -24.46
C ILE A 173 14.92 -13.01 -25.23
N PRO A 174 14.54 -14.23 -25.68
CA PRO A 174 15.42 -15.08 -26.46
C PRO A 174 15.93 -14.39 -27.75
N PRO A 175 17.20 -14.60 -28.16
CA PRO A 175 17.76 -13.99 -29.38
C PRO A 175 17.17 -14.56 -30.67
N ASP A 176 16.50 -15.70 -30.62
CA ASP A 176 15.80 -16.35 -31.72
C ASP A 176 14.31 -15.97 -31.81
N ALA A 177 13.85 -15.05 -30.95
CA ALA A 177 12.49 -14.53 -31.01
C ALA A 177 12.24 -13.75 -32.31
N ALA A 178 10.97 -13.68 -32.72
CA ALA A 178 10.53 -12.81 -33.81
C ALA A 178 10.73 -11.32 -33.42
N PRO A 179 10.93 -10.41 -34.39
CA PRO A 179 11.13 -8.99 -34.09
C PRO A 179 9.85 -8.28 -33.60
N ASP A 180 8.68 -8.73 -34.06
CA ASP A 180 7.39 -8.12 -33.71
C ASP A 180 6.86 -8.74 -32.41
N LEU A 181 7.15 -8.06 -31.30
CA LEU A 181 6.86 -8.51 -29.95
C LEU A 181 5.89 -7.58 -29.23
N LYS A 182 5.02 -8.18 -28.41
CA LYS A 182 4.06 -7.48 -27.54
C LYS A 182 4.24 -7.94 -26.12
N LEU A 183 4.18 -7.01 -25.18
CA LEU A 183 4.18 -7.31 -23.75
C LEU A 183 2.74 -7.38 -23.26
N ARG A 184 2.39 -8.44 -22.53
CA ARG A 184 1.11 -8.59 -21.82
C ARG A 184 1.38 -8.72 -20.33
N LEU A 185 0.72 -7.90 -19.53
CA LEU A 185 0.80 -7.95 -18.08
C LEU A 185 -0.60 -8.06 -17.49
N GLY A 186 -0.79 -9.00 -16.56
CA GLY A 186 -2.06 -9.14 -15.86
C GLY A 186 -1.95 -9.93 -14.58
N LEU A 187 -3.11 -10.16 -13.96
CA LEU A 187 -3.24 -10.89 -12.72
C LEU A 187 -4.03 -12.18 -12.94
N TYR A 188 -3.69 -13.23 -12.22
CA TYR A 188 -4.44 -14.48 -12.25
C TYR A 188 -4.45 -15.18 -10.89
N ASN A 189 -5.50 -15.97 -10.70
CA ASN A 189 -5.59 -16.91 -9.61
C ASN A 189 -4.73 -18.14 -9.93
N TRP A 190 -3.63 -18.32 -9.21
CA TRP A 190 -2.69 -19.43 -9.46
C TRP A 190 -3.26 -20.82 -9.15
N GLN A 191 -4.36 -20.92 -8.38
CA GLN A 191 -5.01 -22.19 -8.07
C GLN A 191 -5.96 -22.64 -9.19
N THR A 192 -6.67 -21.71 -9.82
CA THR A 192 -7.67 -22.01 -10.86
C THR A 192 -7.18 -21.73 -12.28
N GLY A 193 -6.15 -20.90 -12.43
CA GLY A 193 -5.68 -20.37 -13.72
C GLY A 193 -6.56 -19.24 -14.27
N GLU A 194 -7.58 -18.81 -13.52
CA GLU A 194 -8.50 -17.75 -13.94
C GLU A 194 -7.81 -16.39 -13.91
N ARG A 195 -7.87 -15.66 -15.02
CA ARG A 195 -7.32 -14.31 -15.14
C ARG A 195 -8.34 -13.26 -14.70
N LEU A 196 -7.87 -12.21 -14.07
CA LEU A 196 -8.71 -11.07 -13.72
C LEU A 196 -8.93 -10.19 -14.96
N ALA A 197 -10.15 -9.69 -15.11
CA ALA A 197 -10.45 -8.72 -16.15
C ALA A 197 -9.62 -7.45 -15.95
N ALA A 198 -9.12 -6.90 -17.05
CA ALA A 198 -8.39 -5.66 -17.18
C ALA A 198 -9.11 -4.77 -18.20
N GLY A 199 -10.21 -4.12 -17.77
CA GLY A 199 -11.10 -3.41 -18.69
C GLY A 199 -11.90 -4.37 -19.59
N GLU A 200 -11.72 -4.28 -20.92
CA GLU A 200 -12.37 -5.19 -21.89
C GLU A 200 -11.57 -6.48 -22.16
N ASP A 201 -10.33 -6.57 -21.67
CA ASP A 201 -9.44 -7.73 -21.85
C ASP A 201 -9.08 -8.37 -20.48
N ASP A 202 -8.13 -9.29 -20.46
CA ASP A 202 -7.57 -9.95 -19.27
C ASP A 202 -6.14 -9.49 -18.91
N ALA A 203 -5.60 -8.56 -19.70
CA ALA A 203 -4.24 -8.05 -19.58
C ALA A 203 -4.14 -6.61 -20.09
N LEU A 204 -3.17 -5.87 -19.56
CA LEU A 204 -2.63 -4.69 -20.22
C LEU A 204 -1.66 -5.13 -21.31
N GLU A 205 -1.88 -4.67 -22.55
CA GLU A 205 -0.98 -4.92 -23.67
C GLU A 205 -0.16 -3.66 -23.99
N LEU A 206 1.16 -3.80 -24.05
CA LEU A 206 2.08 -2.77 -24.53
C LEU A 206 2.74 -3.25 -25.82
N HIS A 207 2.72 -2.42 -26.84
CA HIS A 207 3.42 -2.66 -28.09
C HIS A 207 4.80 -2.01 -28.05
N ASN A 208 5.70 -2.51 -28.89
CA ASN A 208 6.95 -1.82 -29.17
C ASN A 208 6.59 -0.43 -29.74
N THR A 209 6.72 0.61 -28.93
CA THR A 209 6.45 1.97 -29.37
C THR A 209 7.77 2.52 -29.92
N ASP A 210 7.76 2.93 -31.18
CA ASP A 210 8.92 3.49 -31.91
C ASP A 210 9.59 4.69 -31.21
#